data_AF-A0A924Q1Z2-F1
#
_entry.id   AF-A0A924Q1Z2-F1
#
_cell.length_a   1.000
_cell.length_b   1.000
_cell.length_c   1.000
_cell.angle_alpha   90.00
_cell.angle_beta   90.00
_cell.angle_gamma   90.00
#
_symmetry.space_group_name_H-M   'P 1'
#
loop_
_entity.id
_entity.type
_entity.pdbx_description
1 polymer ?
#
loop_
_entity_poly.entity_id
_entity_poly.type
_entity_poly.pdbx_seq_one_letter_code
_entity_poly.pdbx_strand_id
1 'polypeptide(L)'
;MNPILSRCFAPDWLNTQLPSGVFGCMLFGLAAIVSAQEHPATPASAPVAVKKPGAAASSAKEIGNQVREALETGIDTKKRLVLNINEKSKKPAMITELAEPIHVPTGSLPNPMASRQYIRARAAAVTGHTAPQVVDAQTGEVHWSYEGGNGPQTWAQLKPDFNLCAVGKRQSPINIEESATLQGPAEPIVFRYAPSGASVLNNGHTIQVDVVGDNRITVRGSEFKLLQLHFHHPSEERINFQGFAMVAHLVHRNAEGQLAVVAVLLEPGTANPMIDKVWTYMPLDTGDRVRMPANALELAQLLPKDQRYYQFMGSLTTPPCSEGVLWMVLKQPATVSREQLRLFAQLFPNNARPVQPVNSRAVRNAQ
;
A
#
# COMPACT_ATOMS: atom_id res chain seq x y z
N MET A 1 -18.42 56.39 49.16
CA MET A 1 -17.62 55.16 49.25
C MET A 1 -16.77 55.07 47.99
N ASN A 2 -15.45 54.95 48.18
CA ASN A 2 -14.39 55.30 47.22
C ASN A 2 -14.38 54.53 45.88
N PRO A 3 -14.07 55.22 44.75
CA PRO A 3 -13.51 54.64 43.54
C PRO A 3 -11.97 54.77 43.50
N ILE A 4 -11.27 53.87 42.80
CA ILE A 4 -9.83 53.96 42.47
C ILE A 4 -9.73 53.71 40.96
N LEU A 5 -9.65 54.74 40.11
CA LEU A 5 -8.46 55.47 39.62
C LEU A 5 -7.46 54.66 38.77
N SER A 6 -7.53 54.94 37.46
CA SER A 6 -6.49 55.12 36.43
C SER A 6 -5.02 54.83 36.74
N ARG A 7 -4.30 54.24 35.76
CA ARG A 7 -3.32 54.95 34.89
C ARG A 7 -2.63 54.03 33.88
N CYS A 8 -2.47 54.57 32.67
CA CYS A 8 -1.59 54.14 31.59
C CYS A 8 -0.11 54.31 31.97
N PHE A 9 0.76 53.46 31.42
CA PHE A 9 2.18 53.77 31.18
C PHE A 9 2.66 53.02 29.92
N ALA A 10 3.02 53.79 28.90
CA ALA A 10 4.06 53.45 27.93
C ALA A 10 5.33 54.23 28.35
N PRO A 11 6.52 53.78 27.90
CA PRO A 11 7.42 54.74 27.30
C PRO A 11 8.12 54.25 26.03
N ASP A 12 8.39 55.24 25.19
CA ASP A 12 9.17 55.25 23.97
C ASP A 12 10.63 54.81 24.15
N TRP A 13 11.22 54.24 23.09
CA TRP A 13 12.64 54.39 22.78
C TRP A 13 12.86 54.66 21.28
N LEU A 14 13.38 55.86 21.01
CA LEU A 14 14.06 56.33 19.78
C LEU A 14 15.23 55.40 19.39
N ASN A 15 15.46 55.07 18.12
CA ASN A 15 16.15 55.84 17.06
C ASN A 15 17.66 56.06 17.29
N THR A 16 18.52 55.43 16.45
CA THR A 16 19.85 55.87 15.92
C THR A 16 20.50 54.70 15.16
N GLN A 17 20.60 54.73 13.82
CA GLN A 17 21.66 55.31 12.95
C GLN A 17 22.89 54.42 12.68
N LEU A 18 23.16 54.27 11.38
CA LEU A 18 24.35 53.73 10.69
C LEU A 18 25.64 54.50 11.02
N PRO A 19 26.81 53.96 10.61
CA PRO A 19 27.55 54.70 9.58
C PRO A 19 28.22 53.84 8.49
N SER A 20 28.53 54.54 7.39
CA SER A 20 29.23 54.16 6.17
C SER A 20 30.68 54.72 6.12
N GLY A 21 31.57 54.10 5.34
CA GLY A 21 32.91 54.58 4.92
C GLY A 21 33.83 53.39 4.59
N VAL A 22 34.16 52.99 3.34
CA VAL A 22 34.88 53.57 2.16
C VAL A 22 36.43 53.60 2.28
N PHE A 23 37.10 53.22 1.18
CA PHE A 23 38.55 53.18 0.81
C PHE A 23 39.32 51.86 1.10
N GLY A 24 40.09 51.25 0.19
CA GLY A 24 40.53 51.67 -1.14
C GLY A 24 41.25 50.56 -1.95
N CYS A 25 41.59 50.90 -3.20
CA CYS A 25 42.31 50.13 -4.22
C CYS A 25 43.76 49.75 -3.85
N MET A 26 44.26 48.63 -4.39
CA MET A 26 45.55 48.59 -5.13
C MET A 26 45.70 47.31 -5.99
N LEU A 27 46.44 47.49 -7.09
CA LEU A 27 46.68 46.63 -8.26
C LEU A 27 47.92 45.71 -8.12
N PHE A 28 48.20 44.97 -9.22
CA PHE A 28 49.34 44.10 -9.61
C PHE A 28 49.13 42.60 -9.30
N GLY A 29 49.13 41.63 -10.23
CA GLY A 29 49.82 41.42 -11.52
C GLY A 29 50.77 40.20 -11.35
N LEU A 30 50.57 39.00 -11.95
CA LEU A 30 51.06 38.47 -13.25
C LEU A 30 50.66 36.96 -13.26
N ALA A 31 50.04 36.35 -14.29
CA ALA A 31 50.55 35.84 -15.58
C ALA A 31 51.13 34.39 -15.58
N ALA A 32 50.50 33.47 -16.34
CA ALA A 32 51.03 32.32 -17.11
C ALA A 32 49.83 31.40 -17.53
N ILE A 33 49.21 31.49 -18.71
CA ILE A 33 49.57 30.95 -20.04
C ILE A 33 50.08 29.49 -20.04
N VAL A 34 49.32 28.56 -20.67
CA VAL A 34 49.81 27.58 -21.67
C VAL A 34 48.62 26.95 -22.43
N SER A 35 48.91 26.66 -23.70
CA SER A 35 48.05 26.49 -24.88
C SER A 35 47.34 25.14 -25.02
N ALA A 36 46.27 25.14 -25.83
CA ALA A 36 45.68 23.96 -26.47
C ALA A 36 46.25 23.77 -27.90
N GLN A 37 46.26 22.53 -28.40
CA GLN A 37 46.34 22.20 -29.83
C GLN A 37 45.83 20.77 -30.13
N GLU A 38 45.24 20.60 -31.32
CA GLU A 38 44.39 19.49 -31.81
C GLU A 38 45.11 18.38 -32.63
N HIS A 39 44.48 17.17 -32.64
CA HIS A 39 44.33 16.09 -33.68
C HIS A 39 45.57 15.38 -34.31
N PRO A 40 45.51 14.12 -34.87
CA PRO A 40 44.38 13.43 -35.57
C PRO A 40 44.22 11.86 -35.50
N ALA A 41 43.10 11.37 -36.06
CA ALA A 41 42.72 10.14 -36.82
C ALA A 41 43.24 8.66 -36.60
N THR A 42 42.29 7.73 -36.85
CA THR A 42 42.17 6.23 -36.81
C THR A 42 43.01 5.40 -37.82
N PRO A 43 43.18 4.04 -37.70
CA PRO A 43 42.19 3.02 -38.19
C PRO A 43 42.13 1.65 -37.43
N ALA A 44 41.15 0.82 -37.82
CA ALA A 44 40.75 -0.50 -37.26
C ALA A 44 41.49 -1.73 -37.85
N SER A 45 41.46 -2.87 -37.16
CA SER A 45 41.59 -4.23 -37.75
C SER A 45 40.96 -5.35 -36.87
N ALA A 46 40.65 -6.48 -37.50
CA ALA A 46 39.60 -7.47 -37.22
C ALA A 46 40.00 -8.66 -36.28
N PRO A 47 39.09 -9.63 -35.98
CA PRO A 47 39.22 -10.58 -34.87
C PRO A 47 39.86 -11.93 -35.25
N VAL A 48 40.42 -12.63 -34.26
CA VAL A 48 40.91 -14.01 -34.38
C VAL A 48 39.91 -14.99 -33.78
N ALA A 49 39.53 -16.00 -34.56
CA ALA A 49 38.70 -17.13 -34.17
C ALA A 49 39.55 -18.33 -33.70
N VAL A 50 39.13 -19.03 -32.64
CA VAL A 50 39.55 -20.41 -32.33
C VAL A 50 38.35 -21.22 -31.80
N LYS A 51 38.26 -22.47 -32.30
CA LYS A 51 37.17 -23.47 -32.18
C LYS A 51 37.00 -24.11 -30.78
N LYS A 52 35.76 -24.56 -30.53
CA LYS A 52 35.25 -25.47 -29.47
C LYS A 52 35.97 -26.83 -29.39
N PRO A 53 35.80 -27.54 -28.26
CA PRO A 53 35.00 -28.78 -28.28
C PRO A 53 33.85 -28.77 -27.24
N GLY A 54 32.77 -29.49 -27.55
CA GLY A 54 31.51 -29.45 -26.80
C GLY A 54 31.26 -30.63 -25.85
N ALA A 55 30.23 -30.45 -25.02
CA ALA A 55 29.37 -31.49 -24.44
C ALA A 55 28.01 -30.85 -24.15
N ALA A 56 26.93 -31.56 -24.48
CA ALA A 56 25.58 -31.05 -24.60
C ALA A 56 24.88 -30.77 -23.25
N ALA A 57 24.30 -29.58 -23.12
CA ALA A 57 23.21 -29.30 -22.20
C ALA A 57 21.99 -28.96 -23.07
N SER A 58 20.92 -29.74 -22.98
CA SER A 58 19.68 -29.49 -23.72
C SER A 58 19.12 -28.13 -23.32
N SER A 59 18.80 -27.29 -24.30
CA SER A 59 18.32 -25.94 -24.06
C SER A 59 16.89 -25.95 -23.48
N ALA A 60 16.50 -24.91 -22.75
CA ALA A 60 15.14 -24.76 -22.19
C ALA A 60 14.02 -24.91 -23.23
N LYS A 61 14.33 -24.70 -24.51
CA LYS A 61 13.44 -24.90 -25.65
C LYS A 61 13.18 -26.39 -25.97
N GLU A 62 14.16 -27.26 -25.76
CA GLU A 62 13.99 -28.72 -25.90
C GLU A 62 13.15 -29.30 -24.77
N ILE A 63 13.36 -28.81 -23.55
CA ILE A 63 12.55 -29.21 -22.39
C ILE A 63 11.10 -28.75 -22.57
N GLY A 64 10.89 -27.52 -23.08
CA GLY A 64 9.55 -27.01 -23.38
C GLY A 64 8.81 -27.81 -24.45
N ASN A 65 9.52 -28.29 -25.48
CA ASN A 65 8.92 -29.11 -26.54
C ASN A 65 8.56 -30.53 -26.04
N GLN A 66 9.39 -31.14 -25.19
CA GLN A 66 9.11 -32.47 -24.61
C GLN A 66 7.92 -32.44 -23.64
N VAL A 67 7.76 -31.35 -22.87
CA VAL A 67 6.60 -31.18 -21.98
C VAL A 67 5.31 -30.99 -22.78
N ARG A 68 5.37 -30.30 -23.93
CA ARG A 68 4.21 -30.13 -24.82
C ARG A 68 3.78 -31.45 -25.47
N GLU A 69 4.74 -32.26 -25.91
CA GLU A 69 4.47 -33.59 -26.51
C GLU A 69 3.89 -34.59 -25.48
N ALA A 70 4.31 -34.48 -24.21
CA ALA A 70 3.76 -35.27 -23.10
C ALA A 70 2.35 -34.82 -22.65
N LEU A 71 1.92 -33.61 -22.99
CA LEU A 71 0.57 -33.09 -22.69
C LEU A 71 -0.42 -33.33 -23.83
N GLU A 72 0.05 -33.45 -25.07
CA GLU A 72 -0.78 -33.77 -26.25
C GLU A 72 -1.10 -35.27 -26.37
N THR A 73 -0.35 -36.14 -25.68
CA THR A 73 -0.63 -37.58 -25.59
C THR A 73 -1.18 -37.92 -24.20
N GLY A 74 -2.50 -38.04 -24.10
CA GLY A 74 -3.22 -38.25 -22.83
C GLY A 74 -2.58 -39.32 -21.93
N ILE A 75 -2.34 -38.96 -20.67
CA ILE A 75 -1.64 -39.79 -19.69
C ILE A 75 -2.55 -40.95 -19.22
N ASP A 76 -2.12 -42.18 -19.51
CA ASP A 76 -2.66 -43.41 -18.91
C ASP A 76 -2.19 -43.55 -17.44
N THR A 77 -3.13 -43.68 -16.52
CA THR A 77 -2.94 -43.60 -15.06
C THR A 77 -2.34 -44.88 -14.45
N LYS A 78 -1.19 -45.34 -14.92
CA LYS A 78 -0.40 -46.40 -14.24
C LYS A 78 1.09 -46.34 -14.59
N LYS A 79 1.83 -45.38 -14.01
CA LYS A 79 3.27 -45.51 -13.72
C LYS A 79 3.72 -44.40 -12.76
N ARG A 80 4.19 -44.80 -11.58
CA ARG A 80 4.75 -43.95 -10.53
C ARG A 80 6.19 -43.57 -10.92
N LEU A 81 6.48 -42.28 -11.08
CA LEU A 81 7.84 -41.77 -11.23
C LEU A 81 8.53 -41.73 -9.85
N VAL A 82 9.71 -42.34 -9.75
CA VAL A 82 10.58 -42.32 -8.56
C VAL A 82 11.82 -41.48 -8.91
N LEU A 83 12.06 -40.41 -8.14
CA LEU A 83 13.26 -39.58 -8.23
C LEU A 83 14.28 -40.07 -7.20
N ASN A 84 15.41 -40.61 -7.67
CA ASN A 84 16.56 -40.96 -6.83
C ASN A 84 17.55 -39.79 -6.81
N ILE A 85 17.83 -39.25 -5.62
CA ILE A 85 18.92 -38.29 -5.39
C ILE A 85 20.06 -39.06 -4.69
N ASN A 86 21.26 -39.04 -5.27
CA ASN A 86 22.41 -39.80 -4.81
C ASN A 86 23.38 -38.85 -4.06
N GLU A 87 23.44 -38.95 -2.74
CA GLU A 87 24.50 -38.29 -1.94
C GLU A 87 25.55 -39.31 -1.50
N LYS A 88 26.83 -38.98 -1.69
CA LYS A 88 27.97 -39.67 -1.09
C LYS A 88 28.92 -38.63 -0.51
N SER A 89 29.12 -38.63 0.83
CA SER A 89 30.31 -39.26 1.44
C SER A 89 30.51 -38.98 2.95
N LYS A 90 30.62 -40.09 3.74
CA LYS A 90 31.58 -40.42 4.85
C LYS A 90 31.61 -39.52 6.12
N LYS A 91 31.52 -39.98 7.38
CA LYS A 91 32.02 -41.18 8.13
C LYS A 91 31.20 -41.35 9.46
N PRO A 92 31.27 -42.50 10.18
CA PRO A 92 30.49 -42.74 11.40
C PRO A 92 31.28 -42.46 12.70
N ALA A 93 30.61 -42.00 13.74
CA ALA A 93 31.14 -41.99 15.12
C ALA A 93 30.04 -42.29 16.16
N MET A 94 30.37 -43.33 16.93
CA MET A 94 29.95 -43.83 18.24
C MET A 94 28.69 -43.31 18.97
N ILE A 95 28.00 -44.31 19.52
CA ILE A 95 26.87 -44.25 20.44
C ILE A 95 27.42 -43.95 21.84
N THR A 96 26.84 -42.97 22.54
CA THR A 96 26.90 -42.88 24.00
C THR A 96 25.51 -42.49 24.49
N GLU A 97 24.98 -43.36 25.34
CA GLU A 97 23.69 -43.31 26.01
C GLU A 97 23.68 -42.23 27.10
N LEU A 98 22.56 -41.50 27.24
CA LEU A 98 21.94 -41.02 28.49
C LEU A 98 21.03 -39.80 28.19
N ALA A 99 19.71 -40.01 28.15
CA ALA A 99 18.70 -39.05 28.62
C ALA A 99 17.30 -39.69 28.56
N GLU A 100 16.65 -39.77 29.71
CA GLU A 100 15.24 -40.15 29.86
C GLU A 100 14.30 -39.16 29.12
N PRO A 101 13.19 -39.61 28.50
CA PRO A 101 12.25 -38.70 27.85
C PRO A 101 11.25 -38.11 28.85
N ILE A 102 11.16 -36.79 28.87
CA ILE A 102 10.06 -36.03 29.47
C ILE A 102 8.76 -36.36 28.74
N HIS A 103 7.75 -36.78 29.50
CA HIS A 103 6.41 -37.11 29.05
C HIS A 103 5.64 -35.85 28.59
N VAL A 104 5.22 -35.80 27.32
CA VAL A 104 4.28 -34.80 26.81
C VAL A 104 2.90 -35.48 26.69
N PRO A 105 1.81 -34.92 27.26
CA PRO A 105 0.49 -35.52 27.15
C PRO A 105 -0.02 -35.43 25.70
N THR A 106 -0.44 -36.57 25.16
CA THR A 106 -1.16 -36.67 23.89
C THR A 106 -2.58 -36.15 24.06
N GLY A 107 -2.78 -34.86 23.79
CA GLY A 107 -4.11 -34.30 23.53
C GLY A 107 -4.61 -34.73 22.15
N SER A 108 -5.70 -35.49 22.11
CA SER A 108 -6.39 -35.90 20.88
C SER A 108 -6.78 -34.70 20.02
N LEU A 109 -6.36 -34.67 18.76
CA LEU A 109 -6.89 -33.75 17.75
C LEU A 109 -8.40 -34.00 17.59
N PRO A 110 -9.26 -32.95 17.62
CA PRO A 110 -10.69 -33.14 17.40
C PRO A 110 -10.93 -33.59 15.95
N ASN A 111 -11.61 -34.72 15.79
CA ASN A 111 -12.01 -35.25 14.48
C ASN A 111 -12.94 -34.23 13.78
N PRO A 112 -12.56 -33.65 12.63
CA PRO A 112 -13.37 -32.67 11.91
C PRO A 112 -14.76 -33.20 11.55
N MET A 113 -14.88 -34.53 11.37
CA MET A 113 -16.13 -35.20 11.05
C MET A 113 -17.11 -35.31 12.22
N ALA A 114 -16.67 -35.03 13.46
CA ALA A 114 -17.53 -34.98 14.64
C ALA A 114 -18.12 -33.57 14.89
N SER A 115 -17.73 -32.56 14.10
CA SER A 115 -18.26 -31.20 14.27
C SER A 115 -19.73 -31.14 13.86
N ARG A 116 -20.56 -30.46 14.66
CA ARG A 116 -21.99 -30.24 14.36
C ARG A 116 -22.20 -29.54 13.02
N GLN A 117 -21.24 -28.72 12.59
CA GLN A 117 -21.23 -28.09 11.26
C GLN A 117 -21.00 -29.10 10.12
N TYR A 118 -20.05 -30.02 10.27
CA TYR A 118 -19.81 -31.08 9.27
C TYR A 118 -21.04 -31.99 9.09
N ILE A 119 -21.69 -32.37 10.20
CA ILE A 119 -22.90 -33.21 10.17
C ILE A 119 -24.06 -32.47 9.49
N ARG A 120 -24.23 -31.17 9.75
CA ARG A 120 -25.27 -30.34 9.10
C ARG A 120 -25.00 -30.13 7.60
N ALA A 121 -23.75 -29.90 7.20
CA ALA A 121 -23.36 -29.75 5.79
C ALA A 121 -23.57 -31.04 5.00
N ARG A 122 -23.24 -32.20 5.60
CA ARG A 122 -23.53 -33.54 5.03
C ARG A 122 -25.03 -33.79 4.89
N ALA A 123 -25.85 -33.42 5.88
CA ALA A 123 -27.29 -33.59 5.81
C ALA A 123 -27.93 -32.74 4.71
N ALA A 124 -27.49 -31.48 4.54
CA ALA A 124 -27.97 -30.60 3.47
C ALA A 124 -27.58 -31.09 2.06
N ALA A 125 -26.39 -31.69 1.91
CA ALA A 125 -25.92 -32.26 0.65
C ALA A 125 -26.70 -33.51 0.22
N VAL A 126 -27.33 -34.23 1.16
CA VAL A 126 -28.11 -35.45 0.88
C VAL A 126 -29.58 -35.13 0.55
N THR A 127 -30.11 -33.99 1.02
CA THR A 127 -31.53 -33.65 0.84
C THR A 127 -31.83 -32.72 -0.34
N GLY A 128 -30.83 -32.29 -1.12
CA GLY A 128 -31.05 -31.53 -2.37
C GLY A 128 -31.76 -30.17 -2.21
N HIS A 129 -31.79 -29.61 -1.00
CA HIS A 129 -32.36 -28.29 -0.73
C HIS A 129 -31.23 -27.29 -0.55
N THR A 130 -31.24 -26.22 -1.36
CA THR A 130 -30.37 -25.06 -1.23
C THR A 130 -30.45 -24.53 0.20
N ALA A 131 -29.31 -24.40 0.87
CA ALA A 131 -29.24 -23.84 2.21
C ALA A 131 -29.86 -22.43 2.20
N PRO A 132 -30.81 -22.12 3.10
CA PRO A 132 -31.30 -20.76 3.25
C PRO A 132 -30.11 -19.84 3.55
N GLN A 133 -30.09 -18.66 2.92
CA GLN A 133 -29.22 -17.55 3.31
C GLN A 133 -29.36 -17.39 4.83
N VAL A 134 -28.25 -17.55 5.54
CA VAL A 134 -28.20 -17.33 6.98
C VAL A 134 -28.34 -15.82 7.15
N VAL A 135 -29.58 -15.36 7.38
CA VAL A 135 -29.80 -14.09 8.05
C VAL A 135 -29.26 -14.26 9.46
N ASP A 136 -28.12 -13.62 9.74
CA ASP A 136 -27.63 -13.50 11.11
C ASP A 136 -28.55 -12.52 11.85
N ALA A 137 -29.70 -13.04 12.29
CA ALA A 137 -30.67 -12.32 13.08
C ALA A 137 -30.25 -12.33 14.56
N GLN A 138 -29.07 -11.79 14.88
CA GLN A 138 -28.63 -11.59 16.28
C GLN A 138 -27.78 -10.33 16.53
N THR A 139 -27.40 -9.53 15.52
CA THR A 139 -26.95 -8.14 15.69
C THR A 139 -27.57 -7.29 14.58
N GLY A 140 -28.15 -6.13 14.90
CA GLY A 140 -28.75 -5.24 13.90
C GLY A 140 -27.76 -4.57 12.94
N GLU A 141 -26.62 -5.20 12.65
CA GLU A 141 -25.61 -4.69 11.73
C GLU A 141 -25.97 -5.03 10.29
N VAL A 142 -26.41 -4.02 9.55
CA VAL A 142 -26.66 -4.14 8.12
C VAL A 142 -25.33 -4.18 7.38
N HIS A 143 -25.05 -5.30 6.74
CA HIS A 143 -23.82 -5.53 5.96
C HIS A 143 -23.84 -4.76 4.63
N TRP A 144 -22.77 -4.02 4.31
CA TRP A 144 -22.59 -3.31 3.05
C TRP A 144 -21.60 -4.03 2.13
N SER A 145 -21.66 -3.80 0.83
CA SER A 145 -20.76 -4.40 -0.16
C SER A 145 -20.40 -3.41 -1.27
N TYR A 146 -19.53 -3.81 -2.18
CA TYR A 146 -19.23 -3.04 -3.40
C TYR A 146 -20.12 -3.42 -4.60
N GLU A 147 -20.89 -4.51 -4.48
CA GLU A 147 -21.72 -5.06 -5.55
C GLU A 147 -23.11 -5.48 -5.04
N GLY A 148 -24.04 -5.69 -5.97
CA GLY A 148 -25.39 -6.19 -5.66
C GLY A 148 -26.27 -5.18 -4.92
N GLY A 149 -27.29 -5.69 -4.23
CA GLY A 149 -28.30 -4.88 -3.54
C GLY A 149 -27.77 -4.01 -2.39
N ASN A 150 -26.57 -4.30 -1.87
CA ASN A 150 -25.92 -3.56 -0.79
C ASN A 150 -24.71 -2.74 -1.28
N GLY A 151 -24.62 -2.51 -2.60
CA GLY A 151 -23.56 -1.75 -3.25
C GLY A 151 -23.58 -0.23 -2.97
N PRO A 152 -22.60 0.52 -3.49
CA PRO A 152 -22.45 1.95 -3.22
C PRO A 152 -23.66 2.82 -3.55
N GLN A 153 -24.49 2.43 -4.52
CA GLN A 153 -25.71 3.16 -4.89
C GLN A 153 -26.81 3.07 -3.83
N THR A 154 -26.76 2.07 -2.95
CA THR A 154 -27.80 1.81 -1.93
C THR A 154 -27.29 1.95 -0.50
N TRP A 155 -26.01 2.24 -0.27
CA TRP A 155 -25.43 2.37 1.08
C TRP A 155 -26.26 3.25 2.03
N ALA A 156 -26.75 4.41 1.56
CA ALA A 156 -27.55 5.31 2.39
C ALA A 156 -28.90 4.74 2.84
N GLN A 157 -29.40 3.70 2.15
CA GLN A 157 -30.66 3.04 2.46
C GLN A 157 -30.48 1.87 3.45
N LEU A 158 -29.24 1.41 3.65
CA LEU A 158 -28.94 0.27 4.51
C LEU A 158 -29.20 0.59 5.99
N LYS A 159 -28.81 1.79 6.45
CA LYS A 159 -29.13 2.27 7.80
C LYS A 159 -29.10 3.81 7.89
N PRO A 160 -29.80 4.41 8.88
CA PRO A 160 -29.84 5.87 9.04
C PRO A 160 -28.47 6.55 9.14
N ASP A 161 -27.49 5.92 9.81
CA ASP A 161 -26.14 6.46 9.97
C ASP A 161 -25.39 6.64 8.64
N PHE A 162 -25.82 5.92 7.58
CA PHE A 162 -25.18 5.97 6.27
C PHE A 162 -25.78 7.06 5.36
N ASN A 163 -26.70 7.88 5.86
CA ASN A 163 -27.38 8.91 5.07
C ASN A 163 -26.40 9.86 4.33
N LEU A 164 -25.25 10.17 4.94
CA LEU A 164 -24.22 11.01 4.31
C LEU A 164 -23.68 10.43 3.00
N CYS A 165 -23.74 9.11 2.81
CA CYS A 165 -23.35 8.47 1.56
C CYS A 165 -24.20 8.94 0.36
N ALA A 166 -25.41 9.44 0.58
CA ALA A 166 -26.28 9.99 -0.48
C ALA A 166 -26.40 11.52 -0.43
N VAL A 167 -26.55 12.12 0.76
CA VAL A 167 -26.84 13.56 0.87
C VAL A 167 -25.59 14.44 0.98
N GLY A 168 -24.44 13.85 1.30
CA GLY A 168 -23.16 14.54 1.44
C GLY A 168 -22.77 15.31 0.18
N LYS A 169 -22.16 16.48 0.36
CA LYS A 169 -21.74 17.38 -0.74
C LYS A 169 -20.22 17.46 -0.87
N ARG A 170 -19.48 16.88 0.07
CA ARG A 170 -18.02 16.78 0.05
C ARG A 170 -17.58 15.32 0.13
N GLN A 171 -18.22 14.47 -0.68
CA GLN A 171 -17.97 13.03 -0.69
C GLN A 171 -16.71 12.67 -1.49
N SER A 172 -16.02 11.61 -1.06
CA SER A 172 -14.87 10.98 -1.74
C SER A 172 -15.25 9.59 -2.26
N PRO A 173 -14.54 9.04 -3.28
CA PRO A 173 -13.43 9.65 -4.02
C PRO A 173 -13.91 10.70 -5.03
N ILE A 174 -13.00 11.40 -5.70
CA ILE A 174 -13.33 12.36 -6.77
C ILE A 174 -12.47 12.13 -8.00
N ASN A 175 -12.97 12.63 -9.14
CA ASN A 175 -12.11 12.94 -10.27
C ASN A 175 -11.43 14.29 -10.05
N ILE A 176 -10.11 14.33 -10.18
CA ILE A 176 -9.30 15.55 -10.09
C ILE A 176 -8.97 16.01 -11.50
N GLU A 177 -9.53 17.14 -11.91
CA GLU A 177 -9.20 17.79 -13.18
C GLU A 177 -8.10 18.82 -12.94
N GLU A 178 -6.90 18.56 -13.46
CA GLU A 178 -5.72 19.37 -13.17
C GLU A 178 -5.90 20.84 -13.61
N SER A 179 -6.60 21.05 -14.73
CA SER A 179 -6.94 22.38 -15.26
C SER A 179 -7.87 23.19 -14.35
N ALA A 180 -8.65 22.52 -13.49
CA ALA A 180 -9.56 23.16 -12.55
C ALA A 180 -8.96 23.32 -11.15
N THR A 181 -7.71 22.88 -10.94
CA THR A 181 -7.04 22.99 -9.64
C THR A 181 -6.58 24.41 -9.36
N LEU A 182 -6.74 24.83 -8.11
CA LEU A 182 -6.18 26.09 -7.63
C LEU A 182 -4.68 25.91 -7.38
N GLN A 183 -3.88 26.72 -8.06
CA GLN A 183 -2.46 26.86 -7.74
C GLN A 183 -2.29 27.57 -6.40
N GLY A 184 -1.33 27.13 -5.61
CA GLY A 184 -0.96 27.84 -4.39
C GLY A 184 0.29 27.23 -3.78
N PRO A 185 0.98 27.97 -2.90
CA PRO A 185 2.02 27.36 -2.09
C PRO A 185 1.35 26.27 -1.27
N ALA A 186 1.81 25.04 -1.44
CA ALA A 186 1.46 23.98 -0.54
C ALA A 186 2.71 23.59 0.21
N GLU A 187 2.58 23.51 1.51
CA GLU A 187 3.65 22.99 2.33
C GLU A 187 3.86 21.51 1.96
N PRO A 188 5.11 21.07 1.79
CA PRO A 188 5.41 19.65 1.63
C PRO A 188 4.84 18.85 2.79
N ILE A 189 4.36 17.64 2.50
CA ILE A 189 4.03 16.69 3.57
C ILE A 189 5.35 16.21 4.15
N VAL A 190 5.55 16.40 5.45
CA VAL A 190 6.71 15.84 6.14
C VAL A 190 6.35 14.46 6.65
N PHE A 191 6.89 13.43 6.02
CA PHE A 191 6.72 12.05 6.46
C PHE A 191 7.74 11.68 7.53
N ARG A 192 7.26 11.22 8.68
CA ARG A 192 8.07 10.65 9.77
C ARG A 192 7.64 9.21 9.98
N TYR A 193 8.08 8.35 9.07
CA TYR A 193 7.85 6.92 9.13
C TYR A 193 9.10 6.19 9.56
N ALA A 194 8.92 5.19 10.41
CA ALA A 194 9.97 4.31 10.91
C ALA A 194 9.63 2.85 10.57
N PRO A 195 10.64 1.97 10.48
CA PRO A 195 10.42 0.53 10.44
C PRO A 195 9.46 0.11 11.54
N SER A 196 8.42 -0.63 11.19
CA SER A 196 7.29 -0.90 12.09
C SER A 196 6.86 -2.35 12.09
N GLY A 197 6.26 -2.79 13.20
CA GLY A 197 5.42 -3.98 13.21
C GLY A 197 4.00 -3.61 12.77
N ALA A 198 3.20 -4.62 12.41
CA ALA A 198 1.82 -4.39 12.00
C ALA A 198 0.96 -5.63 12.21
N SER A 199 -0.34 -5.48 11.97
CA SER A 199 -1.29 -6.57 11.87
C SER A 199 -2.03 -6.44 10.53
N VAL A 200 -1.98 -7.48 9.71
CA VAL A 200 -2.70 -7.54 8.43
C VAL A 200 -4.02 -8.25 8.65
N LEU A 201 -5.12 -7.61 8.25
CA LEU A 201 -6.49 -8.09 8.41
C LEU A 201 -7.16 -8.10 7.04
N ASN A 202 -7.79 -9.22 6.69
CA ASN A 202 -8.81 -9.23 5.64
C ASN A 202 -10.14 -8.93 6.32
N ASN A 203 -10.67 -7.72 6.17
CA ASN A 203 -11.92 -7.33 6.84
C ASN A 203 -13.16 -7.58 5.97
N GLY A 204 -13.02 -8.33 4.86
CA GLY A 204 -14.10 -8.58 3.90
C GLY A 204 -14.32 -7.46 2.89
N HIS A 205 -13.74 -6.27 3.12
CA HIS A 205 -13.86 -5.11 2.22
C HIS A 205 -12.51 -4.68 1.63
N THR A 206 -11.41 -5.03 2.29
CA THR A 206 -10.03 -4.76 1.86
C THR A 206 -9.06 -5.62 2.67
N ILE A 207 -7.80 -5.63 2.23
CA ILE A 207 -6.66 -5.86 3.13
C ILE A 207 -6.35 -4.57 3.88
N GLN A 208 -6.43 -4.61 5.19
CA GLN A 208 -6.10 -3.52 6.11
C GLN A 208 -4.83 -3.88 6.89
N VAL A 209 -3.92 -2.92 7.04
CA VAL A 209 -2.67 -3.07 7.78
C VAL A 209 -2.70 -2.08 8.94
N ASP A 210 -2.95 -2.58 10.15
CA ASP A 210 -2.90 -1.80 11.38
C ASP A 210 -1.44 -1.66 11.81
N VAL A 211 -0.91 -0.44 11.73
CA VAL A 211 0.51 -0.18 11.95
C VAL A 211 0.79 0.09 13.43
N VAL A 212 1.80 -0.57 13.97
CA VAL A 212 2.28 -0.31 15.34
C VAL A 212 3.39 0.73 15.32
N GLY A 213 3.37 1.66 16.26
CA GLY A 213 4.44 2.64 16.45
C GLY A 213 3.95 4.08 16.41
N ASP A 214 4.87 4.99 16.13
CA ASP A 214 4.61 6.43 16.10
C ASP A 214 4.95 7.04 14.74
N ASN A 215 4.35 6.46 13.70
CA ASN A 215 4.45 6.95 12.33
C ASN A 215 3.53 8.14 12.14
N ARG A 216 4.03 9.24 11.58
CA ARG A 216 3.27 10.49 11.47
C ARG A 216 3.50 11.20 10.15
N ILE A 217 2.56 12.07 9.80
CA ILE A 217 2.75 13.12 8.82
C ILE A 217 2.58 14.49 9.50
N THR A 218 3.31 15.49 9.02
CA THR A 218 3.05 16.89 9.33
C THR A 218 2.66 17.61 8.05
N VAL A 219 1.52 18.31 8.08
CA VAL A 219 1.01 19.09 6.95
C VAL A 219 0.25 20.30 7.49
N ARG A 220 0.49 21.49 6.94
CA ARG A 220 -0.16 22.74 7.36
C ARG A 220 0.00 23.02 8.86
N GLY A 221 1.20 22.78 9.38
CA GLY A 221 1.53 22.91 10.81
C GLY A 221 0.84 21.94 11.76
N SER A 222 0.05 20.97 11.25
CA SER A 222 -0.65 19.98 12.07
C SER A 222 -0.04 18.60 11.90
N GLU A 223 0.05 17.85 13.00
CA GLU A 223 0.60 16.51 13.02
C GLU A 223 -0.51 15.46 13.08
N PHE A 224 -0.45 14.46 12.19
CA PHE A 224 -1.40 13.36 12.13
C PHE A 224 -0.67 12.02 12.28
N LYS A 225 -1.07 11.23 13.26
CA LYS A 225 -0.53 9.90 13.50
C LYS A 225 -1.20 8.88 12.57
N LEU A 226 -0.39 8.05 11.91
CA LEU A 226 -0.85 6.94 11.09
C LEU A 226 -1.55 5.88 11.97
N LEU A 227 -2.76 5.50 11.57
CA LEU A 227 -3.54 4.45 12.21
C LEU A 227 -3.41 3.13 11.46
N GLN A 228 -3.68 3.20 10.16
CA GLN A 228 -3.68 2.05 9.27
C GLN A 228 -3.41 2.48 7.83
N LEU A 229 -3.10 1.51 6.98
CA LEU A 229 -3.28 1.66 5.54
C LEU A 229 -4.09 0.49 4.97
N HIS A 230 -4.72 0.71 3.82
CA HIS A 230 -5.51 -0.30 3.12
C HIS A 230 -5.50 -0.05 1.61
N PHE A 231 -6.07 -0.98 0.83
CA PHE A 231 -5.90 -1.02 -0.62
C PHE A 231 -7.23 -1.10 -1.35
N HIS A 232 -7.32 -0.43 -2.50
CA HIS A 232 -8.44 -0.56 -3.42
C HIS A 232 -7.98 -0.97 -4.82
N HIS A 233 -8.77 -1.83 -5.46
CA HIS A 233 -8.68 -2.25 -6.85
C HIS A 233 -10.07 -2.17 -7.50
N PRO A 234 -10.22 -1.43 -8.62
CA PRO A 234 -9.26 -0.46 -9.17
C PRO A 234 -9.02 0.72 -8.20
N SER A 235 -8.20 1.70 -8.59
CA SER A 235 -8.07 2.93 -7.81
C SER A 235 -9.41 3.67 -7.69
N GLU A 236 -9.68 4.20 -6.49
CA GLU A 236 -10.87 5.01 -6.20
C GLU A 236 -10.79 6.41 -6.85
N GLU A 237 -9.67 7.10 -6.67
CA GLU A 237 -9.43 8.41 -7.28
C GLU A 237 -9.17 8.31 -8.79
N ARG A 238 -9.48 9.39 -9.50
CA ARG A 238 -9.12 9.56 -10.92
C ARG A 238 -8.43 10.90 -11.13
N ILE A 239 -7.49 10.94 -12.07
CA ILE A 239 -6.85 12.18 -12.51
C ILE A 239 -7.21 12.39 -13.98
N ASN A 240 -7.81 13.53 -14.33
CA ASN A 240 -8.30 13.83 -15.68
C ASN A 240 -9.14 12.69 -16.29
N PHE A 241 -10.04 12.11 -15.48
CA PHE A 241 -10.90 10.98 -15.80
C PHE A 241 -10.20 9.63 -16.01
N GLN A 242 -8.87 9.59 -15.90
CA GLN A 242 -8.08 8.37 -15.96
C GLN A 242 -7.99 7.71 -14.57
N GLY A 243 -8.33 6.42 -14.52
CA GLY A 243 -8.15 5.60 -13.32
C GLY A 243 -6.79 4.91 -13.29
N PHE A 244 -6.40 4.46 -12.10
CA PHE A 244 -5.16 3.72 -11.84
C PHE A 244 -5.46 2.26 -11.47
N ALA A 245 -4.47 1.39 -11.55
CA ALA A 245 -4.69 -0.05 -11.33
C ALA A 245 -5.08 -0.36 -9.88
N MET A 246 -4.47 0.32 -8.91
CA MET A 246 -4.80 0.23 -7.49
C MET A 246 -4.53 1.57 -6.80
N VAL A 247 -4.98 1.72 -5.56
CA VAL A 247 -4.55 2.79 -4.66
C VAL A 247 -4.32 2.23 -3.26
N ALA A 248 -3.31 2.74 -2.56
CA ALA A 248 -3.15 2.54 -1.13
C ALA A 248 -3.56 3.83 -0.38
N HIS A 249 -4.47 3.70 0.58
CA HIS A 249 -4.90 4.81 1.43
C HIS A 249 -4.26 4.67 2.81
N LEU A 250 -3.45 5.66 3.20
CA LEU A 250 -2.82 5.75 4.53
C LEU A 250 -3.65 6.70 5.40
N VAL A 251 -4.32 6.17 6.41
CA VAL A 251 -5.27 6.90 7.26
C VAL A 251 -4.60 7.39 8.53
N HIS A 252 -4.66 8.69 8.75
CA HIS A 252 -4.05 9.36 9.89
C HIS A 252 -5.08 10.12 10.71
N ARG A 253 -4.75 10.40 11.98
CA ARG A 253 -5.58 11.18 12.89
C ARG A 253 -4.71 12.09 13.77
N ASN A 254 -5.14 13.33 13.98
CA ASN A 254 -4.49 14.26 14.92
C ASN A 254 -5.10 14.18 16.33
N ALA A 255 -4.59 14.97 17.27
CA ALA A 255 -5.04 14.98 18.67
C ALA A 255 -6.51 15.44 18.80
N GLU A 256 -6.99 16.25 17.87
CA GLU A 256 -8.37 16.76 17.80
C GLU A 256 -9.34 15.75 17.16
N GLY A 257 -8.86 14.58 16.73
CA GLY A 257 -9.67 13.54 16.10
C GLY A 257 -9.97 13.75 14.62
N GLN A 258 -9.41 14.80 14.00
CA GLN A 258 -9.54 15.07 12.57
C GLN A 258 -8.74 14.04 11.76
N LEU A 259 -9.29 13.65 10.60
CA LEU A 259 -8.69 12.64 9.75
C LEU A 259 -7.93 13.27 8.57
N ALA A 260 -6.80 12.67 8.24
CA ALA A 260 -6.06 12.95 7.02
C ALA A 260 -5.71 11.64 6.30
N VAL A 261 -5.96 11.58 4.99
CA VAL A 261 -5.68 10.41 4.15
C VAL A 261 -4.68 10.79 3.08
N VAL A 262 -3.57 10.05 3.02
CA VAL A 262 -2.64 10.10 1.89
C VAL A 262 -2.99 8.95 0.95
N ALA A 263 -3.32 9.28 -0.30
CA ALA A 263 -3.59 8.30 -1.34
C ALA A 263 -2.36 8.15 -2.23
N VAL A 264 -1.83 6.93 -2.31
CA VAL A 264 -0.73 6.56 -3.21
C VAL A 264 -1.30 5.74 -4.35
N LEU A 265 -1.40 6.37 -5.53
CA LEU A 265 -1.85 5.72 -6.75
C LEU A 265 -0.83 4.67 -7.19
N LEU A 266 -1.29 3.55 -7.73
CA LEU A 266 -0.44 2.43 -8.12
C LEU A 266 -0.68 2.05 -9.59
N GLU A 267 0.40 1.96 -10.36
CA GLU A 267 0.39 1.52 -11.75
C GLU A 267 1.20 0.23 -11.96
N PRO A 268 0.85 -0.60 -12.96
CA PRO A 268 1.63 -1.78 -13.28
C PRO A 268 3.07 -1.42 -13.63
N GLY A 269 4.03 -2.04 -12.95
CA GLY A 269 5.46 -1.80 -13.14
C GLY A 269 6.30 -2.80 -12.35
N THR A 270 7.42 -2.31 -11.78
CA THR A 270 8.26 -3.11 -10.87
C THR A 270 7.50 -3.47 -9.60
N ALA A 271 7.75 -4.66 -9.06
CA ALA A 271 7.19 -5.10 -7.78
C ALA A 271 7.52 -4.09 -6.66
N ASN A 272 6.51 -3.78 -5.84
CA ASN A 272 6.68 -2.91 -4.69
C ASN A 272 7.15 -3.73 -3.48
N PRO A 273 8.34 -3.47 -2.91
CA PRO A 273 8.86 -4.29 -1.81
C PRO A 273 8.01 -4.23 -0.54
N MET A 274 7.35 -3.09 -0.27
CA MET A 274 6.45 -2.95 0.88
C MET A 274 5.20 -3.83 0.69
N ILE A 275 4.59 -3.78 -0.50
CA ILE A 275 3.39 -4.59 -0.81
C ILE A 275 3.73 -6.08 -0.80
N ASP A 276 4.89 -6.51 -1.32
CA ASP A 276 5.35 -7.90 -1.22
C ASP A 276 5.41 -8.37 0.24
N LYS A 277 5.92 -7.49 1.10
CA LYS A 277 6.00 -7.77 2.53
C LYS A 277 4.62 -7.92 3.15
N VAL A 278 3.66 -7.05 2.81
CA VAL A 278 2.28 -7.18 3.30
C VAL A 278 1.62 -8.46 2.76
N TRP A 279 1.80 -8.78 1.47
CA TRP A 279 1.18 -9.97 0.84
C TRP A 279 1.70 -11.27 1.43
N THR A 280 2.94 -11.30 1.92
CA THR A 280 3.49 -12.45 2.67
C THR A 280 2.66 -12.79 3.93
N TYR A 281 1.99 -11.79 4.51
CA TYR A 281 1.15 -11.94 5.72
C TYR A 281 -0.33 -11.73 5.42
N MET A 282 -0.74 -11.68 4.15
CA MET A 282 -2.13 -11.41 3.75
C MET A 282 -3.00 -12.64 4.04
N PRO A 283 -3.97 -12.54 4.97
CA PRO A 283 -4.92 -13.62 5.20
C PRO A 283 -5.92 -13.73 4.05
N LEU A 284 -6.28 -14.97 3.71
CA LEU A 284 -7.23 -15.24 2.62
C LEU A 284 -8.69 -15.20 3.12
N ASP A 285 -8.94 -15.69 4.33
CA ASP A 285 -10.29 -15.75 4.89
C ASP A 285 -10.72 -14.41 5.49
N THR A 286 -12.01 -14.09 5.34
CA THR A 286 -12.59 -12.86 5.89
C THR A 286 -12.63 -12.93 7.43
N GLY A 287 -12.18 -11.85 8.08
CA GLY A 287 -12.08 -11.73 9.54
C GLY A 287 -10.71 -12.17 10.09
N ASP A 288 -9.91 -12.89 9.29
CA ASP A 288 -8.61 -13.37 9.75
C ASP A 288 -7.58 -12.25 9.84
N ARG A 289 -6.71 -12.39 10.84
CA ARG A 289 -5.70 -11.41 11.21
C ARG A 289 -4.36 -12.07 11.45
N VAL A 290 -3.33 -11.57 10.77
CA VAL A 290 -1.95 -12.07 10.88
C VAL A 290 -1.04 -10.97 11.40
N ARG A 291 -0.24 -11.28 12.43
CA ARG A 291 0.72 -10.35 13.00
C ARG A 291 2.04 -10.36 12.22
N MET A 292 2.54 -9.18 11.90
CA MET A 292 3.88 -8.98 11.34
C MET A 292 4.90 -8.73 12.48
N PRO A 293 6.13 -9.25 12.36
CA PRO A 293 7.21 -8.95 13.31
C PRO A 293 7.51 -7.45 13.41
N ALA A 294 8.13 -7.04 14.51
CA ALA A 294 8.61 -5.67 14.66
C ALA A 294 9.63 -5.33 13.56
N ASN A 295 9.62 -4.07 13.10
CA ASN A 295 10.49 -3.54 12.05
C ASN A 295 10.39 -4.28 10.70
N ALA A 296 9.36 -5.11 10.49
CA ALA A 296 9.21 -5.84 9.24
C ALA A 296 8.61 -4.97 8.12
N LEU A 297 7.88 -3.91 8.46
CA LEU A 297 7.17 -3.04 7.52
C LEU A 297 7.92 -1.72 7.33
N GLU A 298 8.35 -1.46 6.09
CA GLU A 298 9.05 -0.23 5.69
C GLU A 298 8.13 0.67 4.87
N LEU A 299 7.31 1.49 5.55
CA LEU A 299 6.28 2.32 4.91
C LEU A 299 6.81 3.28 3.85
N ALA A 300 8.03 3.79 4.02
CA ALA A 300 8.66 4.72 3.09
C ALA A 300 8.86 4.10 1.68
N GLN A 301 8.93 2.77 1.57
CA GLN A 301 9.06 2.07 0.28
C GLN A 301 7.76 2.10 -0.55
N LEU A 302 6.62 2.46 0.05
CA LEU A 302 5.38 2.70 -0.69
C LEU A 302 5.38 4.09 -1.35
N LEU A 303 6.07 5.07 -0.75
CA LEU A 303 5.97 6.45 -1.20
C LEU A 303 6.74 6.66 -2.51
N PRO A 304 6.16 7.40 -3.47
CA PRO A 304 6.89 7.83 -4.67
C PRO A 304 8.01 8.82 -4.30
N LYS A 305 8.98 8.98 -5.22
CA LYS A 305 10.09 9.94 -5.03
C LYS A 305 9.58 11.38 -5.03
N ASP A 306 8.69 11.69 -5.96
CA ASP A 306 7.98 12.96 -6.03
C ASP A 306 6.71 12.88 -5.19
N GLN A 307 6.69 13.62 -4.09
CA GLN A 307 5.62 13.62 -3.09
C GLN A 307 4.68 14.82 -3.24
N ARG A 308 4.73 15.52 -4.37
CA ARG A 308 3.74 16.55 -4.72
C ARG A 308 2.36 15.93 -4.83
N TYR A 309 1.33 16.67 -4.44
CA TYR A 309 0.01 16.12 -4.21
C TYR A 309 -1.13 17.03 -4.69
N TYR A 310 -2.33 16.46 -4.79
CA TYR A 310 -3.58 17.19 -4.83
C TYR A 310 -4.20 17.20 -3.44
N GLN A 311 -4.73 18.34 -3.02
CA GLN A 311 -5.35 18.48 -1.70
C GLN A 311 -6.80 18.92 -1.82
N PHE A 312 -7.69 18.25 -1.09
CA PHE A 312 -9.08 18.67 -0.93
C PHE A 312 -9.66 18.16 0.40
N MET A 313 -10.78 18.74 0.81
CA MET A 313 -11.58 18.18 1.91
C MET A 313 -12.67 17.29 1.33
N GLY A 314 -12.75 16.07 1.83
CA GLY A 314 -13.63 15.02 1.36
C GLY A 314 -14.29 14.26 2.51
N SER A 315 -14.60 13.00 2.25
CA SER A 315 -15.21 12.06 3.19
C SER A 315 -14.40 10.76 3.31
N LEU A 316 -14.82 9.87 4.19
CA LEU A 316 -14.53 8.44 4.04
C LEU A 316 -15.16 7.91 2.74
N THR A 317 -14.50 6.97 2.08
CA THR A 317 -14.99 6.32 0.85
C THR A 317 -15.81 5.06 1.11
N THR A 318 -15.97 4.70 2.38
CA THR A 318 -16.82 3.61 2.86
C THR A 318 -17.85 4.15 3.86
N PRO A 319 -18.97 3.44 4.08
CA PRO A 319 -19.95 3.83 5.08
C PRO A 319 -19.31 4.00 6.48
N PRO A 320 -19.68 5.04 7.25
CA PRO A 320 -20.82 5.95 7.07
C PRO A 320 -20.58 7.16 6.15
N CYS A 321 -19.49 7.17 5.37
CA CYS A 321 -19.15 8.25 4.44
C CYS A 321 -19.03 9.63 5.11
N SER A 322 -18.58 9.67 6.37
CA SER A 322 -18.39 10.89 7.15
C SER A 322 -17.48 11.89 6.43
N GLU A 323 -17.93 13.13 6.32
CA GLU A 323 -17.16 14.24 5.74
C GLU A 323 -16.12 14.81 6.72
N GLY A 324 -15.31 15.76 6.27
CA GLY A 324 -14.30 16.43 7.10
C GLY A 324 -12.93 15.74 7.07
N VAL A 325 -12.67 14.91 6.07
CA VAL A 325 -11.40 14.22 5.87
C VAL A 325 -10.49 15.06 4.98
N LEU A 326 -9.27 15.35 5.41
CA LEU A 326 -8.24 15.97 4.58
C LEU A 326 -7.65 14.93 3.64
N TRP A 327 -7.85 15.08 2.34
CA TRP A 327 -7.30 14.19 1.32
C TRP A 327 -6.05 14.80 0.69
N MET A 328 -5.02 13.98 0.54
CA MET A 328 -3.76 14.28 -0.14
C MET A 328 -3.45 13.15 -1.13
N VAL A 329 -3.74 13.36 -2.42
CA VAL A 329 -3.51 12.37 -3.47
C VAL A 329 -2.15 12.64 -4.11
N LEU A 330 -1.18 11.76 -3.92
CA LEU A 330 0.15 11.94 -4.50
C LEU A 330 0.07 11.86 -6.03
N LYS A 331 0.73 12.80 -6.71
CA LYS A 331 0.67 12.94 -8.18
C LYS A 331 1.43 11.85 -8.89
N GLN A 332 2.61 11.53 -8.40
CA GLN A 332 3.43 10.46 -8.97
C GLN A 332 2.90 9.12 -8.45
N PRO A 333 2.44 8.21 -9.33
CA PRO A 333 2.08 6.87 -8.91
C PRO A 333 3.33 6.10 -8.48
N ALA A 334 3.17 5.22 -7.48
CA ALA A 334 4.12 4.16 -7.21
C ALA A 334 3.85 2.96 -8.14
N THR A 335 4.80 2.03 -8.24
CA THR A 335 4.63 0.84 -9.06
C THR A 335 4.13 -0.34 -8.25
N VAL A 336 3.38 -1.24 -8.89
CA VAL A 336 2.99 -2.56 -8.38
C VAL A 336 3.17 -3.59 -9.51
N SER A 337 3.68 -4.79 -9.23
CA SER A 337 3.80 -5.80 -10.29
C SER A 337 2.45 -6.37 -10.71
N ARG A 338 2.40 -6.99 -11.90
CA ARG A 338 1.18 -7.66 -12.38
C ARG A 338 0.78 -8.82 -11.46
N GLU A 339 1.77 -9.51 -10.89
CA GLU A 339 1.58 -10.62 -9.97
C GLU A 339 1.00 -10.12 -8.63
N GLN A 340 1.55 -9.05 -8.07
CA GLN A 340 1.03 -8.41 -6.85
C GLN A 340 -0.42 -7.93 -7.03
N LEU A 341 -0.68 -7.26 -8.16
CA LEU A 341 -2.02 -6.80 -8.55
C LEU A 341 -3.00 -7.98 -8.66
N ARG A 342 -2.60 -9.05 -9.35
CA ARG A 342 -3.44 -10.24 -9.53
C ARG A 342 -3.77 -10.92 -8.21
N LEU A 343 -2.82 -11.04 -7.28
CA LEU A 343 -3.07 -11.65 -5.97
C LEU A 343 -4.13 -10.89 -5.19
N PHE A 344 -4.10 -9.56 -5.22
CA PHE A 344 -5.13 -8.75 -4.58
C PHE A 344 -6.48 -8.84 -5.29
N ALA A 345 -6.48 -8.69 -6.62
CA ALA A 345 -7.69 -8.70 -7.44
C ALA A 345 -8.45 -10.04 -7.40
N GLN A 346 -7.79 -11.15 -7.02
CA GLN A 346 -8.46 -12.43 -6.77
C GLN A 346 -9.35 -12.39 -5.54
N LEU A 347 -8.96 -11.65 -4.50
CA LEU A 347 -9.75 -11.49 -3.27
C LEU A 347 -10.74 -10.32 -3.40
N PHE A 348 -10.31 -9.23 -4.04
CA PHE A 348 -11.09 -8.01 -4.21
C PHE A 348 -11.09 -7.59 -5.69
N PRO A 349 -11.94 -8.21 -6.54
CA PRO A 349 -12.01 -7.86 -7.96
C PRO A 349 -12.45 -6.42 -8.20
N ASN A 350 -13.33 -5.92 -7.34
CA ASN A 350 -13.78 -4.54 -7.32
C ASN A 350 -14.15 -4.15 -5.88
N ASN A 351 -13.32 -3.32 -5.25
CA ASN A 351 -13.62 -2.72 -3.96
C ASN A 351 -13.50 -1.19 -4.01
N ALA A 352 -13.81 -0.57 -5.15
CA ALA A 352 -13.73 0.87 -5.33
C ALA A 352 -15.12 1.52 -5.35
N ARG A 353 -15.35 2.54 -4.51
CA ARG A 353 -16.52 3.40 -4.60
C ARG A 353 -16.43 4.24 -5.89
N PRO A 354 -17.54 4.46 -6.60
CA PRO A 354 -17.57 5.39 -7.73
C PRO A 354 -17.17 6.81 -7.33
N VAL A 355 -16.53 7.55 -8.24
CA VAL A 355 -16.21 8.97 -8.05
C VAL A 355 -17.46 9.80 -7.78
N GLN A 356 -17.32 10.78 -6.91
CA GLN A 356 -18.38 11.65 -6.44
C GLN A 356 -18.25 13.05 -7.06
N PRO A 357 -19.35 13.78 -7.25
CA PRO A 357 -19.30 15.13 -7.82
C PRO A 357 -18.42 16.07 -7.00
N VAL A 358 -17.55 16.84 -7.67
CA VAL A 358 -16.66 17.81 -6.99
C VAL A 358 -17.46 18.91 -6.27
N ASN A 359 -18.63 19.28 -6.80
CA ASN A 359 -19.45 20.39 -6.30
C ASN A 359 -18.60 21.68 -6.18
N SER A 360 -18.85 22.51 -5.16
CA SER A 360 -18.13 23.78 -4.96
C SER A 360 -16.78 23.62 -4.22
N ARG A 361 -16.19 22.43 -4.20
CA ARG A 361 -14.94 22.17 -3.46
C ARG A 361 -13.74 22.72 -4.20
N ALA A 362 -12.90 23.46 -3.50
CA ALA A 362 -11.56 23.77 -3.97
C ALA A 362 -10.68 22.50 -3.92
N VAL A 363 -10.11 22.14 -5.07
CA VAL A 363 -9.00 21.19 -5.17
C VAL A 363 -7.72 22.00 -5.40
N ARG A 364 -6.73 21.82 -4.54
CA ARG A 364 -5.45 22.54 -4.61
C ARG A 364 -4.39 21.66 -5.25
N ASN A 365 -3.60 22.27 -6.10
CA ASN A 365 -2.39 21.69 -6.67
C ASN A 365 -1.22 22.03 -5.75
N ALA A 366 -0.78 21.06 -4.95
CA ALA A 366 0.37 21.21 -4.08
C ALA A 366 1.65 20.93 -4.87
N GLN A 367 2.39 21.99 -5.18
CA GLN A 367 3.67 21.92 -5.89
C GLN A 367 4.86 21.64 -4.97
#